data_AF-N1W070-F1
#
_entry.id   AF-N1W070-F1
#
_cell.length_a   1.000
_cell.length_b   1.000
_cell.length_c   1.000
_cell.angle_alpha   90.00
_cell.angle_beta   90.00
_cell.angle_gamma   90.00
#
_symmetry.space_group_name_H-M   'P 1'
#
loop_
_entity.id
_entity.type
_entity.pdbx_description
1 polymer ?
#
loop_
_entity_poly.entity_id
_entity_poly.type
_entity_poly.pdbx_seq_one_letter_code
_entity_poly.pdbx_strand_id
1 'polypeptide(L)'
;MLVQRVIATKNLVSGQKILIGSGIVVLLQFVLFLLIGSLLYLFYAGQTMAPDKVFSQFIVNEVPSPLLGILVAAILASAMSTLSSTINSLSLTWARDWGMDRWFSPRTLSIFFGLTLFLSSLVPYFLIQTWEKGILEMGLTIFSYTLGPSIAVFFLAKGKAELPVSSFVFSVFFLTSILLTVAIGLGFKIAFTLLIPIGFGIQIFLVQISRFAVKKN
;
A
#
# COMPACT_ATOMS: atom_id res chain seq x y z
N MET A 1 2.57 -6.82 7.64
CA MET A 1 1.96 -8.15 7.40
C MET A 1 2.91 -9.19 6.79
N LEU A 2 3.50 -9.00 5.61
CA LEU A 2 4.32 -10.05 4.97
C LEU A 2 5.64 -10.33 5.72
N VAL A 3 6.30 -9.28 6.24
CA VAL A 3 7.52 -9.42 7.07
C VAL A 3 7.27 -10.26 8.33
N GLN A 4 6.16 -10.00 9.04
CA GLN A 4 5.78 -10.75 10.24
C GLN A 4 5.56 -12.24 9.92
N ARG A 5 4.93 -12.55 8.78
CA ARG A 5 4.71 -13.94 8.33
C ARG A 5 6.01 -14.66 7.99
N VAL A 6 6.99 -13.96 7.40
CA VAL A 6 8.30 -14.54 7.08
C VAL A 6 9.11 -14.83 8.35
N ILE A 7 9.09 -13.92 9.33
CA ILE A 7 9.83 -14.09 10.60
C ILE A 7 9.22 -15.20 11.47
N ALA A 8 7.92 -15.48 11.34
CA ALA A 8 7.26 -16.58 12.04
C ALA A 8 7.57 -17.98 11.47
N THR A 9 8.37 -18.08 10.39
CA THR A 9 8.74 -19.38 9.82
C THR A 9 9.85 -20.07 10.59
N LYS A 10 9.87 -21.40 10.54
CA LYS A 10 10.85 -22.22 11.27
C LYS A 10 12.29 -21.97 10.83
N ASN A 11 12.52 -21.82 9.52
CA ASN A 11 13.85 -21.76 8.89
C ASN A 11 13.85 -20.82 7.67
N LEU A 12 15.03 -20.32 7.28
CA LEU A 12 15.24 -19.42 6.13
C LEU A 12 14.61 -19.95 4.83
N VAL A 13 14.81 -21.24 4.52
CA VAL A 13 14.29 -21.88 3.30
C VAL A 13 12.75 -21.81 3.26
N SER A 14 12.09 -21.98 4.40
CA SER A 14 10.63 -21.87 4.50
C SER A 14 10.18 -20.43 4.27
N GLY A 15 10.90 -19.45 4.84
CA GLY A 15 10.65 -18.02 4.58
C GLY A 15 10.77 -17.66 3.10
N GLN A 16 11.81 -18.15 2.42
CA GLN A 16 12.00 -17.94 0.98
C GLN A 16 10.88 -18.58 0.14
N LYS A 17 10.45 -19.80 0.49
CA LYS A 17 9.32 -20.47 -0.18
C LYS A 17 8.03 -19.68 -0.03
N ILE A 18 7.76 -19.11 1.14
CA ILE A 18 6.58 -18.26 1.35
C ILE A 18 6.66 -16.99 0.49
N LEU A 19 7.83 -16.35 0.41
CA LEU A 19 8.03 -15.15 -0.41
C LEU A 19 7.82 -15.43 -1.90
N ILE A 20 8.48 -16.46 -2.43
CA ILE A 20 8.39 -16.82 -3.85
C ILE A 20 6.98 -17.32 -4.17
N GLY A 21 6.42 -18.19 -3.33
CA GLY A 21 5.06 -18.71 -3.50
C GLY A 21 4.02 -17.60 -3.50
N SER A 22 4.12 -16.63 -2.58
CA SER A 22 3.25 -15.45 -2.59
C SER A 22 3.40 -14.63 -3.87
N GLY A 23 4.62 -14.45 -4.38
CA GLY A 23 4.87 -13.74 -5.63
C GLY A 23 4.21 -14.41 -6.83
N ILE A 24 4.34 -15.74 -6.94
CA ILE A 24 3.73 -16.52 -8.03
C ILE A 24 2.20 -16.41 -7.99
N VAL A 25 1.59 -16.57 -6.80
CA VAL A 25 0.13 -16.46 -6.64
C VAL A 25 -0.38 -15.07 -7.01
N VAL A 26 0.33 -14.02 -6.57
CA VAL A 26 -0.03 -12.63 -6.91
C VAL A 26 0.06 -12.40 -8.41
N LEU A 27 1.11 -12.90 -9.08
CA LEU A 27 1.24 -12.78 -10.54
C LEU A 27 0.08 -13.47 -11.27
N LEU A 28 -0.26 -14.69 -10.87
CA LEU A 28 -1.39 -15.43 -11.44
C LEU A 28 -2.70 -14.67 -11.24
N GLN A 29 -2.92 -14.12 -10.05
CA GLN A 29 -4.08 -13.29 -9.73
C GLN A 29 -4.13 -12.04 -10.64
N PHE A 30 -3.01 -11.34 -10.86
CA PHE A 30 -2.97 -10.19 -11.76
C PHE A 30 -3.35 -10.57 -13.19
N VAL A 31 -2.79 -11.67 -13.73
CA VAL A 31 -3.12 -12.17 -15.07
C VAL A 31 -4.61 -12.50 -15.17
N LEU A 32 -5.16 -13.17 -14.16
CA LEU A 32 -6.57 -13.53 -14.10
C LEU A 32 -7.46 -12.27 -14.13
N PHE A 33 -7.19 -11.27 -13.29
CA PHE A 33 -8.00 -10.05 -13.24
C PHE A 33 -7.88 -9.20 -14.51
N LEU A 34 -6.69 -9.16 -15.15
CA LEU A 34 -6.51 -8.49 -16.43
C LEU A 34 -7.30 -9.18 -17.55
N LEU A 35 -7.30 -10.52 -17.56
CA LEU A 35 -8.09 -11.30 -18.52
C LEU A 35 -9.58 -11.04 -18.33
N ILE A 36 -10.07 -11.08 -17.08
CA ILE A 36 -11.47 -10.74 -16.77
C ILE A 36 -11.81 -9.32 -17.24
N GLY A 37 -10.95 -8.34 -16.95
CA GLY A 37 -11.16 -6.96 -17.40
C GLY A 37 -11.26 -6.85 -18.93
N SER A 38 -10.40 -7.57 -19.66
CA SER A 38 -10.44 -7.63 -21.13
C SER A 38 -11.72 -8.30 -21.66
N LEU A 39 -12.18 -9.38 -21.04
CA LEU A 39 -13.45 -10.03 -21.42
C LEU A 39 -14.65 -9.12 -21.16
N LEU A 40 -14.66 -8.40 -20.03
CA LEU A 40 -15.72 -7.45 -19.72
C LEU A 40 -15.76 -6.29 -20.71
N TYR A 41 -14.60 -5.81 -21.17
CA TYR A 41 -14.52 -4.79 -22.22
C TYR A 41 -15.20 -5.26 -23.52
N LEU A 42 -14.97 -6.51 -23.92
CA LEU A 42 -15.64 -7.11 -25.09
C LEU A 42 -17.14 -7.33 -24.85
N PHE A 43 -17.53 -7.80 -23.66
CA PHE A 43 -18.92 -8.07 -23.29
C PHE A 43 -19.79 -6.80 -23.36
N TYR A 44 -19.28 -5.68 -22.84
CA TYR A 44 -19.97 -4.39 -22.88
C TYR A 44 -19.76 -3.62 -24.20
N ALA A 45 -19.12 -4.23 -25.20
CA ALA A 45 -18.85 -3.63 -26.52
C ALA A 45 -18.19 -2.23 -26.44
N GLY A 46 -17.33 -2.00 -25.45
CA GLY A 46 -16.66 -0.72 -25.25
C GLY A 46 -17.58 0.44 -24.79
N GLN A 47 -18.76 0.16 -24.23
CA GLN A 47 -19.60 1.20 -23.62
C GLN A 47 -18.82 1.99 -22.55
N THR A 48 -18.99 3.32 -22.56
CA THR A 48 -18.33 4.21 -21.61
C THR A 48 -19.03 4.13 -20.24
N MET A 49 -18.52 3.26 -19.38
CA MET A 49 -18.91 3.16 -17.97
C MET A 49 -17.74 3.57 -17.08
N ALA A 50 -18.05 3.98 -15.85
CA ALA A 50 -17.03 4.21 -14.84
C ALA A 50 -16.22 2.91 -14.63
N PRO A 51 -14.89 2.89 -14.83
CA PRO A 51 -14.08 1.66 -14.81
C PRO A 51 -14.28 0.82 -13.55
N ASP A 52 -14.46 1.47 -12.40
CA ASP A 52 -14.65 0.81 -11.10
C ASP A 52 -16.01 0.10 -10.93
N LYS A 53 -16.99 0.42 -11.78
CA LYS A 53 -18.36 -0.13 -11.70
C LYS A 53 -18.61 -1.29 -12.65
N VAL A 54 -17.75 -1.47 -13.67
CA VAL A 54 -17.94 -2.50 -14.69
C VAL A 54 -18.01 -3.89 -14.06
N PHE A 55 -17.08 -4.18 -13.15
CA PHE A 55 -17.02 -5.49 -12.49
C PHE A 55 -18.21 -5.74 -11.55
N SER A 56 -18.61 -4.74 -10.74
CA SER A 56 -19.74 -4.90 -9.83
C SER A 56 -21.08 -5.01 -10.56
N GLN A 57 -21.25 -4.28 -11.65
CA GLN A 57 -22.45 -4.34 -12.48
C GLN A 57 -22.60 -5.71 -13.16
N PHE A 58 -21.50 -6.29 -13.64
CA PHE A 58 -21.51 -7.66 -14.17
C PHE A 58 -21.92 -8.68 -13.10
N ILE A 59 -21.37 -8.57 -11.88
CA ILE A 59 -21.70 -9.49 -10.78
C ILE A 59 -23.19 -9.46 -10.43
N VAL A 60 -23.78 -8.27 -10.35
CA VAL A 60 -25.17 -8.12 -9.93
C VAL A 60 -26.16 -8.55 -11.02
N ASN A 61 -25.86 -8.25 -12.28
CA ASN A 61 -26.83 -8.42 -13.36
C ASN A 61 -26.68 -9.76 -14.11
N GLU A 62 -25.47 -10.28 -14.24
CA GLU A 62 -25.19 -11.42 -15.14
C GLU A 62 -24.90 -12.72 -14.40
N VAL A 63 -24.55 -12.68 -13.11
CA VAL A 63 -24.22 -13.89 -12.34
C VAL A 63 -25.51 -14.50 -11.76
N PRO A 64 -25.90 -15.73 -12.16
CA PRO A 64 -27.11 -16.34 -11.66
C PRO A 64 -26.99 -16.76 -10.18
N SER A 65 -28.12 -16.77 -9.47
CA SER A 65 -28.21 -17.39 -8.16
C SER A 65 -28.04 -18.91 -8.27
N PRO A 66 -27.26 -19.59 -7.40
CA PRO A 66 -26.70 -19.13 -6.12
C PRO A 66 -25.24 -18.60 -6.17
N LEU A 67 -24.61 -18.60 -7.35
CA LEU A 67 -23.20 -18.24 -7.51
C LEU A 67 -22.91 -16.80 -7.11
N LEU A 68 -23.87 -15.88 -7.32
CA LEU A 68 -23.79 -14.49 -6.87
C LEU A 68 -23.52 -14.41 -5.36
N GLY A 69 -24.26 -15.17 -4.56
CA GLY A 69 -24.12 -15.16 -3.09
C GLY A 69 -22.74 -15.65 -2.65
N ILE A 70 -22.24 -16.72 -3.28
CA ILE A 70 -20.91 -17.27 -3.02
C ILE A 70 -19.82 -16.24 -3.39
N LEU A 71 -19.97 -15.59 -4.54
CA LEU A 71 -19.00 -14.61 -5.03
C LEU A 71 -18.94 -13.37 -4.14
N VAL A 72 -20.09 -12.81 -3.76
CA VAL A 72 -20.17 -11.67 -2.84
C VAL A 72 -19.60 -12.04 -1.47
N ALA A 73 -19.93 -13.22 -0.95
CA ALA A 73 -19.34 -13.71 0.30
C ALA A 73 -17.81 -13.84 0.23
N ALA A 74 -17.27 -14.37 -0.88
CA ALA A 74 -15.83 -14.49 -1.09
C ALA A 74 -15.12 -13.12 -1.15
N ILE A 75 -15.73 -12.14 -1.81
CA ILE A 75 -15.21 -10.76 -1.89
C ILE A 75 -15.19 -10.14 -0.48
N LEU A 76 -16.28 -10.26 0.27
CA LEU A 76 -16.38 -9.74 1.64
C LEU A 76 -15.35 -10.41 2.56
N ALA A 77 -15.21 -11.74 2.48
CA ALA A 77 -14.23 -12.49 3.25
C ALA A 77 -12.78 -12.05 2.93
N SER A 78 -12.47 -11.83 1.66
CA SER A 78 -11.16 -11.33 1.20
C SER A 78 -10.87 -9.92 1.74
N ALA A 79 -11.85 -9.01 1.67
CA ALA A 79 -11.74 -7.65 2.20
C ALA A 79 -11.53 -7.66 3.72
N MET A 80 -12.30 -8.47 4.45
CA MET A 80 -12.17 -8.62 5.90
C MET A 80 -10.81 -9.19 6.32
N SER A 81 -10.26 -10.16 5.56
CA SER A 81 -8.94 -10.72 5.81
C SER A 81 -7.85 -9.64 5.74
N THR A 82 -7.88 -8.80 4.70
CA THR A 82 -6.93 -7.71 4.54
C THR A 82 -7.12 -6.66 5.64
N LEU A 83 -8.35 -6.23 5.91
CA LEU A 83 -8.66 -5.22 6.91
C LEU A 83 -8.26 -5.64 8.33
N SER A 84 -8.61 -6.86 8.74
CA SER A 84 -8.22 -7.44 10.03
C SER A 84 -6.69 -7.46 10.18
N SER A 85 -6.00 -7.86 9.11
CA SER A 85 -4.54 -7.85 9.09
C SER A 85 -3.97 -6.43 9.22
N THR A 86 -4.52 -5.43 8.53
CA THR A 86 -4.06 -4.04 8.64
C THR A 86 -4.24 -3.49 10.05
N ILE A 87 -5.41 -3.70 10.68
CA ILE A 87 -5.69 -3.30 12.06
C ILE A 87 -4.67 -3.92 13.03
N ASN A 88 -4.40 -5.23 12.88
CA ASN A 88 -3.43 -5.92 13.73
C ASN A 88 -1.99 -5.39 13.55
N SER A 89 -1.55 -5.13 12.30
CA SER A 89 -0.22 -4.53 12.07
C SER A 89 -0.13 -3.12 12.68
N LEU A 90 -1.14 -2.26 12.48
CA LEU A 90 -1.14 -0.90 13.04
C LEU A 90 -1.11 -0.92 14.57
N SER A 91 -1.97 -1.74 15.19
CA SER A 91 -2.01 -1.87 16.64
C SER A 91 -0.69 -2.37 17.22
N LEU A 92 -0.03 -3.34 16.59
CA LEU A 92 1.23 -3.91 17.09
C LEU A 92 2.41 -2.94 16.91
N THR A 93 2.50 -2.27 15.77
CA THR A 93 3.51 -1.24 15.50
C THR A 93 3.38 -0.10 16.51
N TRP A 94 2.18 0.43 16.75
CA TRP A 94 2.01 1.48 17.76
C TRP A 94 2.24 0.99 19.20
N ALA A 95 1.77 -0.20 19.54
CA ALA A 95 2.00 -0.79 20.85
C ALA A 95 3.50 -0.93 21.15
N ARG A 96 4.27 -1.52 20.23
CA ARG A 96 5.67 -1.88 20.45
C ARG A 96 6.66 -0.77 20.11
N ASP A 97 6.47 -0.08 18.99
CA ASP A 97 7.45 0.90 18.51
C ASP A 97 7.28 2.25 19.22
N TRP A 98 6.08 2.58 19.70
CA TRP A 98 5.81 3.77 20.51
C TRP A 98 5.60 3.47 22.01
N GLY A 99 5.73 2.20 22.43
CA GLY A 99 5.59 1.81 23.84
C GLY A 99 4.22 2.10 24.44
N MET A 100 3.18 2.17 23.60
CA MET A 100 1.81 2.45 24.03
C MET A 100 1.13 1.27 24.71
N ASP A 101 1.73 0.08 24.63
CA ASP A 101 1.33 -1.10 25.41
C ASP A 101 1.39 -0.87 26.93
N ARG A 102 2.17 0.12 27.38
CA ARG A 102 2.21 0.56 28.79
C ARG A 102 0.93 1.25 29.25
N TRP A 103 0.16 1.84 28.32
CA TRP A 103 -1.03 2.65 28.63
C TRP A 103 -2.32 2.04 28.10
N PHE A 104 -2.25 1.31 26.98
CA PHE A 104 -3.43 0.77 26.31
C PHE A 104 -3.24 -0.71 25.99
N SER A 105 -4.31 -1.48 26.18
CA SER A 105 -4.32 -2.87 25.74
C SER A 105 -4.26 -2.96 24.21
N PRO A 106 -3.67 -4.03 23.64
CA PRO A 106 -3.70 -4.27 22.19
C PRO A 106 -5.12 -4.31 21.61
N ARG A 107 -6.11 -4.76 22.40
CA ARG A 107 -7.52 -4.76 22.01
C ARG A 107 -8.06 -3.33 21.85
N THR A 108 -7.71 -2.42 22.77
CA THR A 108 -8.12 -1.00 22.71
C THR A 108 -7.53 -0.31 21.49
N LEU A 109 -6.24 -0.53 21.22
CA LEU A 109 -5.56 -0.02 20.02
C LEU A 109 -6.19 -0.57 18.73
N SER A 110 -6.55 -1.85 18.70
CA SER A 110 -7.23 -2.47 17.56
C SER A 110 -8.60 -1.83 17.29
N ILE A 111 -9.38 -1.55 18.35
CA ILE A 111 -10.67 -0.85 18.22
C ILE A 111 -10.46 0.58 17.72
N PHE A 112 -9.49 1.30 18.28
CA PHE A 112 -9.14 2.66 17.85
C PHE A 112 -8.82 2.70 16.36
N PHE A 113 -7.88 1.87 15.88
CA PHE A 113 -7.53 1.83 14.46
C PHE A 113 -8.67 1.31 13.57
N GLY A 114 -9.47 0.36 14.06
CA GLY A 114 -10.66 -0.10 13.34
C GLY A 114 -11.65 1.03 13.10
N LEU A 115 -11.91 1.85 14.12
CA LEU A 115 -12.80 3.01 14.04
C LEU A 115 -12.18 4.13 13.18
N THR A 116 -10.87 4.40 13.31
CA THR A 116 -10.16 5.35 12.45
C THR A 116 -10.25 4.95 10.98
N LEU A 117 -10.03 3.67 10.63
CA LEU A 117 -10.13 3.19 9.25
C LEU A 117 -11.56 3.26 8.72
N PHE A 118 -12.55 2.93 9.56
CA PHE A 118 -13.96 3.08 9.22
C PHE A 118 -14.31 4.54 8.89
N LEU A 119 -13.94 5.49 9.76
CA LEU A 119 -14.15 6.92 9.51
C LEU A 119 -13.37 7.39 8.27
N SER A 120 -12.14 6.92 8.08
CA SER A 120 -11.33 7.26 6.91
C SER A 120 -11.93 6.74 5.61
N SER A 121 -12.72 5.66 5.62
CA SER A 121 -13.40 5.16 4.41
C SER A 121 -14.50 6.10 3.91
N LEU A 122 -14.97 7.03 4.75
CA LEU A 122 -15.94 8.05 4.34
C LEU A 122 -15.30 9.15 3.49
N VAL A 123 -13.99 9.36 3.60
CA VAL A 123 -13.29 10.43 2.88
C VAL A 123 -13.34 10.21 1.35
N PRO A 124 -13.01 9.02 0.80
CA PRO A 124 -13.22 8.74 -0.61
C PRO A 124 -14.67 8.89 -1.07
N TYR A 125 -15.66 8.56 -0.23
CA TYR A 125 -17.08 8.70 -0.57
C TYR A 125 -17.43 10.16 -0.88
N PHE A 126 -16.90 11.12 -0.11
CA PHE A 126 -17.11 12.55 -0.37
C PHE A 126 -16.24 13.10 -1.51
N LEU A 127 -15.03 12.54 -1.71
CA LEU A 127 -14.08 13.01 -2.72
C LEU A 127 -14.30 12.42 -4.12
N ILE A 128 -15.01 11.31 -4.26
CA ILE A 128 -15.30 10.67 -5.55
C ILE A 128 -16.03 11.63 -6.51
N GLN A 129 -16.80 12.59 -6.00
CA GLN A 129 -17.49 13.56 -6.86
C GLN A 129 -16.53 14.56 -7.54
N THR A 130 -15.31 14.71 -7.04
CA THR A 130 -14.32 15.68 -7.57
C THR A 130 -13.17 15.01 -8.32
N TRP A 131 -13.05 13.68 -8.25
CA TRP A 131 -11.97 12.93 -8.90
C TRP A 131 -12.47 12.22 -10.16
N GLU A 132 -11.89 12.59 -11.30
CA GLU A 132 -12.14 11.91 -12.58
C GLU A 132 -11.54 10.49 -12.63
N LYS A 133 -10.53 10.23 -11.79
CA LYS A 133 -9.80 8.96 -11.73
C LYS A 133 -10.46 7.99 -10.77
N GLY A 134 -10.44 6.70 -11.12
CA GLY A 134 -11.04 5.64 -10.32
C GLY A 134 -10.41 5.49 -8.92
N ILE A 135 -11.15 4.86 -8.00
CA ILE A 135 -10.79 4.62 -6.60
C ILE A 135 -9.46 3.84 -6.51
N LEU A 136 -9.26 2.89 -7.43
CA LEU A 136 -8.01 2.12 -7.50
C LEU A 136 -6.81 3.05 -7.76
N GLU A 137 -6.92 3.95 -8.73
CA GLU A 137 -5.84 4.86 -9.09
C GLU A 137 -5.58 5.88 -7.99
N MET A 138 -6.62 6.38 -7.33
CA MET A 138 -6.49 7.24 -6.15
C MET A 138 -5.70 6.53 -5.03
N GLY A 139 -6.08 5.29 -4.72
CA GLY A 139 -5.38 4.48 -3.72
C GLY A 139 -3.91 4.29 -4.07
N LEU A 140 -3.62 3.84 -5.30
CA LEU A 140 -2.25 3.64 -5.78
C LEU A 140 -1.43 4.93 -5.78
N THR A 141 -2.04 6.07 -6.08
CA THR A 141 -1.38 7.39 -6.02
C THR A 141 -0.96 7.73 -4.59
N ILE A 142 -1.88 7.59 -3.62
CA ILE A 142 -1.59 7.85 -2.20
C ILE A 142 -0.50 6.91 -1.69
N PHE A 143 -0.58 5.61 -2.02
CA PHE A 143 0.47 4.64 -1.68
C PHE A 143 1.82 5.01 -2.27
N SER A 144 1.85 5.46 -3.52
CA SER A 144 3.10 5.75 -4.24
C SER A 144 3.90 6.90 -3.61
N TYR A 145 3.23 7.87 -2.98
CA TYR A 145 3.91 8.97 -2.25
C TYR A 145 4.79 8.50 -1.10
N THR A 146 4.42 7.40 -0.44
CA THR A 146 5.11 6.91 0.77
C THR A 146 6.01 5.70 0.47
N LEU A 147 5.64 4.88 -0.51
CA LEU A 147 6.37 3.66 -0.85
C LEU A 147 7.78 3.94 -1.40
N GLY A 148 7.93 4.93 -2.29
CA GLY A 148 9.24 5.28 -2.88
C GLY A 148 10.32 5.57 -1.83
N PRO A 149 10.09 6.56 -0.94
CA PRO A 149 11.00 6.84 0.17
C PRO A 149 11.24 5.64 1.09
N SER A 150 10.19 4.86 1.39
CA SER A 150 10.31 3.70 2.30
C SER A 150 11.23 2.62 1.73
N ILE A 151 11.14 2.35 0.42
CA ILE A 151 12.04 1.41 -0.28
C ILE A 151 13.48 1.93 -0.21
N ALA A 152 13.71 3.23 -0.41
CA ALA A 152 15.04 3.82 -0.32
C ALA A 152 15.67 3.62 1.07
N VAL A 153 14.89 3.77 2.15
CA VAL A 153 15.36 3.50 3.52
C VAL A 153 15.87 2.06 3.66
N PHE A 154 15.12 1.05 3.19
CA PHE A 154 15.55 -0.35 3.27
C PHE A 154 16.80 -0.63 2.43
N PHE A 155 16.93 -0.02 1.25
CA PHE A 155 18.13 -0.14 0.41
C PHE A 155 19.36 0.46 1.09
N LEU A 156 19.22 1.65 1.68
CA LEU A 156 20.30 2.32 2.42
C LEU A 156 20.72 1.49 3.65
N ALA A 157 19.76 0.92 4.39
CA ALA A 157 20.04 0.07 5.53
C ALA A 157 20.75 -1.24 5.15
N LYS A 158 20.34 -1.88 4.04
CA LYS A 158 20.98 -3.11 3.54
C LYS A 158 22.44 -2.89 3.10
N GLY A 159 22.75 -1.69 2.58
CA GLY A 159 24.06 -1.37 2.04
C GLY A 159 25.22 -1.34 3.04
N LYS A 160 24.98 -1.55 4.35
CA LYS A 160 25.98 -1.48 5.45
C LYS A 160 26.84 -0.22 5.46
N ALA A 161 26.51 0.79 4.66
CA ALA A 161 27.22 2.04 4.64
C ALA A 161 26.82 2.79 5.91
N GLU A 162 27.80 3.10 6.76
CA GLU A 162 27.62 4.00 7.90
C GLU A 162 26.79 5.20 7.42
N LEU A 163 25.59 5.34 7.98
CA LEU A 163 24.79 6.52 7.71
C LEU A 163 25.50 7.65 8.47
N PRO A 164 26.06 8.66 7.79
CA PRO A 164 26.83 9.71 8.46
C PRO A 164 25.91 10.71 9.19
N VAL A 165 24.63 10.35 9.37
CA VAL A 165 23.57 11.24 9.84
C VAL A 165 22.94 10.63 11.07
N SER A 166 22.68 11.47 12.07
CA SER A 166 21.92 11.05 13.25
C SER A 166 20.52 10.58 12.88
N SER A 167 19.94 9.71 13.70
CA SER A 167 18.59 9.15 13.49
C SER A 167 17.51 10.23 13.33
N PHE A 168 17.70 11.39 13.98
CA PHE A 168 16.81 12.54 13.86
C PHE A 168 16.86 13.15 12.45
N VAL A 169 18.05 13.47 11.95
CA VAL A 169 18.21 14.08 10.62
C VAL A 169 17.74 13.13 9.52
N PHE A 170 17.98 11.83 9.67
CA PHE A 170 17.47 10.83 8.74
C PHE A 170 15.92 10.80 8.70
N SER A 171 15.27 10.91 9.85
CA SER A 171 13.80 11.01 9.95
C SER A 171 13.27 12.28 9.29
N VAL A 172 13.97 13.42 9.45
CA VAL A 172 13.63 14.67 8.76
C VAL A 172 13.72 14.49 7.24
N PHE A 173 14.82 13.92 6.72
CA PHE A 173 14.93 13.66 5.28
C PHE A 173 13.84 12.73 4.76
N PHE A 174 13.49 11.70 5.52
CA PHE A 174 12.40 10.80 5.16
C PHE A 174 11.07 11.56 5.02
N LEU A 175 10.70 12.40 6.00
CA LEU A 175 9.49 13.23 5.92
C LEU A 175 9.56 14.24 4.76
N THR A 176 10.70 14.91 4.58
CA THR A 176 10.91 15.86 3.47
C THR A 176 10.76 15.18 2.12
N SER A 177 11.27 13.94 1.96
CA SER A 177 11.16 13.19 0.71
C SER A 177 9.70 12.85 0.38
N ILE A 178 8.89 12.48 1.37
CA ILE A 178 7.45 12.23 1.19
C ILE A 178 6.75 13.52 0.75
N LEU A 179 6.98 14.63 1.46
CA LEU A 179 6.37 15.92 1.15
C LEU A 179 6.75 16.44 -0.24
N LEU A 180 8.02 16.30 -0.64
CA LEU A 180 8.48 16.65 -1.98
C LEU A 180 7.83 15.77 -3.06
N THR A 181 7.70 14.46 -2.80
CA THR A 181 7.03 13.53 -3.74
C THR A 181 5.55 13.92 -3.91
N VAL A 182 4.88 14.32 -2.83
CA VAL A 182 3.49 14.84 -2.87
C VAL A 182 3.43 16.15 -3.66
N ALA A 183 4.32 17.11 -3.39
CA ALA A 183 4.34 18.40 -4.07
C ALA A 183 4.58 18.24 -5.58
N ILE A 184 5.50 17.37 -5.98
CA ILE A 184 5.78 17.05 -7.39
C ILE A 184 4.58 16.35 -8.03
N GLY A 185 3.98 15.38 -7.36
CA GLY A 185 2.83 14.64 -7.89
C GLY A 185 1.60 15.52 -8.12
N LEU A 186 1.30 16.43 -7.18
CA LEU A 186 0.20 17.38 -7.32
C LEU A 186 0.49 18.48 -8.35
N GLY A 187 1.72 19.00 -8.39
CA GLY A 187 2.11 20.08 -9.29
C GLY A 187 2.17 19.66 -10.76
N PHE A 188 2.75 18.49 -11.05
CA PHE A 188 2.98 18.01 -12.42
C PHE A 188 1.96 16.96 -12.90
N LYS A 189 0.97 16.59 -12.07
CA LYS A 189 -0.05 15.56 -12.37
C LYS A 189 0.55 14.26 -12.91
N ILE A 190 1.63 13.80 -12.29
CA ILE A 190 2.40 12.64 -12.73
C ILE A 190 1.61 11.34 -12.47
N ALA A 191 1.75 10.36 -13.36
CA ALA A 191 1.23 9.01 -13.14
C ALA A 191 1.83 8.38 -11.87
N PHE A 192 1.01 7.66 -11.10
CA PHE A 192 1.43 7.08 -9.82
C PHE A 192 2.66 6.16 -9.94
N THR A 193 2.84 5.50 -11.09
CA THR A 193 3.96 4.60 -11.39
C THR A 193 5.32 5.30 -11.32
N LEU A 194 5.39 6.58 -11.67
CA LEU A 194 6.62 7.38 -11.64
C LEU A 194 6.87 8.04 -10.28
N LEU A 195 5.86 8.17 -9.42
CA LEU A 195 6.03 8.73 -8.09
C LEU A 195 6.96 7.88 -7.20
N ILE A 196 6.91 6.55 -7.37
CA ILE A 196 7.76 5.62 -6.63
C ILE A 196 9.26 5.85 -6.91
N PRO A 197 9.75 5.79 -8.17
CA PRO A 197 11.16 6.06 -8.46
C PRO A 197 11.57 7.50 -8.14
N ILE A 198 10.67 8.48 -8.29
CA ILE A 198 10.93 9.87 -7.88
C ILE A 198 11.18 9.95 -6.38
N GLY A 199 10.26 9.44 -5.55
CA GLY A 199 10.42 9.48 -4.10
C GLY A 199 11.62 8.67 -3.60
N PHE A 200 11.91 7.54 -4.25
CA PHE A 200 13.13 6.77 -4.01
C PHE A 200 14.39 7.61 -4.30
N GLY A 201 14.43 8.27 -5.46
CA GLY A 201 15.55 9.11 -5.89
C GLY A 201 15.76 10.30 -4.96
N ILE A 202 14.69 10.98 -4.54
CA ILE A 202 14.75 12.11 -3.59
C ILE A 202 15.36 11.66 -2.26
N GLN A 203 14.91 10.54 -1.70
CA GLN A 203 15.42 10.07 -0.42
C GLN A 203 16.91 9.69 -0.51
N ILE A 204 17.33 9.01 -1.57
CA ILE A 204 18.76 8.73 -1.79
C ILE A 204 19.54 10.04 -1.94
N PHE A 205 19.04 10.99 -2.73
CA PHE A 205 19.70 12.26 -2.97
C PHE A 205 19.94 13.06 -1.69
N LEU A 206 18.92 13.20 -0.83
CA LEU A 206 19.05 13.88 0.46
C LEU A 206 20.13 13.24 1.36
N VAL A 207 20.15 11.91 1.42
CA VAL A 207 21.14 11.16 2.21
C VAL A 207 22.55 11.28 1.61
N GLN A 208 22.70 11.28 0.27
CA GLN A 208 24.01 11.44 -0.36
C GLN A 208 24.58 12.85 -0.19
N ILE A 209 23.76 13.91 -0.28
CA ILE A 209 24.22 15.28 0.01
C ILE A 209 24.80 15.37 1.42
N SER A 210 24.13 14.76 2.40
CA SER A 210 24.63 14.76 3.78
C SER A 210 25.98 14.05 3.92
N ARG A 211 26.24 12.98 3.14
CA ARG A 211 27.55 12.32 3.08
C ARG A 211 28.65 13.26 2.61
N PHE A 212 28.39 14.01 1.55
CA PHE A 212 29.37 14.97 1.03
C PHE A 212 29.60 16.15 1.97
N ALA A 213 28.56 16.63 2.66
CA ALA A 213 28.68 17.73 3.62
C ALA A 213 29.49 17.33 4.87
N VAL A 214 29.28 16.14 5.40
CA VAL A 214 29.97 15.66 6.62
C VAL A 214 31.43 15.28 6.35
N LYS A 215 31.77 14.78 5.16
CA LYS A 215 33.14 14.37 4.80
C LYS A 215 34.11 15.55 4.57
N LYS A 216 33.60 16.79 4.62
CA LYS A 216 34.36 18.02 4.37
C LYS A 216 34.76 18.76 5.65
N ASN A 217 34.33 18.27 6.82
CA ASN A 217 34.85 18.63 8.14
C ASN A 217 35.75 17.50 8.67
#